data_AF-A0A257LD58-F1
#
_entry.id   AF-A0A257LD58-F1
#
_cell.length_a   1.000
_cell.length_b   1.000
_cell.length_c   1.000
_cell.angle_alpha   90.00
_cell.angle_beta   90.00
_cell.angle_gamma   90.00
#
_symmetry.space_group_name_H-M   'P 1'
#
loop_
_entity.id
_entity.type
_entity.pdbx_description
1 polymer ?
#
loop_
_entity_poly.entity_id
_entity_poly.type
_entity_poly.pdbx_seq_one_letter_code
_entity_poly.pdbx_strand_id
1 'polypeptide(L)'
;MFWVQLSVLLTLILFGSQMKGVGLGLMGALGTLIFVYGFNLPIGKAPIDVMLIILCVVTATSSLQASGGMDYLISIAENIIRKNPKHITFVGPFVTFVFTLLAGTAHISYSLLPIISEVSLKKRVRPERPLSISVVAAHFGITASPISAASVGMLGELNTIQGNTLGLIDVLSVVFPATLIGLFFGALVANNLGKELDKDPIFLEKLKDPVFSNSLKELHENSSKHSFSKTSKYSVWVFLLGVVLIVLFGVFPSIKKTSMAESIELIMLCVALVNVFIAKVNPVQISQGSIFKTGSQAVLCIFGVVWMSDTFVSANQTFLTESLHVAIANYPWLFSFAIFFAATLLFSQAATVKAIMPLGIKLGILPASLISMYPAVNADFVIPSYPTLVAAINFDKTGTTKIGKYLLNHSFMLPGLVTTIVTILSAFLLSSIIL
;
A
#
# COMPACT_ATOMS: atom_id res chain seq x y z
N MET A 1 -24.38 22.05 -10.33
CA MET A 1 -23.77 21.03 -11.22
C MET A 1 -22.75 20.17 -10.49
N PHE A 2 -21.82 20.76 -9.72
CA PHE A 2 -20.81 20.06 -8.90
C PHE A 2 -21.33 18.83 -8.14
N TRP A 3 -22.38 18.99 -7.31
CA TRP A 3 -22.90 17.89 -6.48
C TRP A 3 -23.42 16.69 -7.28
N VAL A 4 -23.97 16.94 -8.47
CA VAL A 4 -24.44 15.87 -9.37
C VAL A 4 -23.25 15.11 -9.95
N GLN A 5 -22.23 15.83 -10.43
CA GLN A 5 -20.99 15.24 -10.94
C GLN A 5 -20.24 14.46 -9.84
N LEU A 6 -20.21 14.99 -8.61
CA LEU A 6 -19.65 14.31 -7.45
C LEU A 6 -20.43 13.03 -7.12
N SER A 7 -21.76 13.09 -7.15
CA SER A 7 -22.61 11.91 -6.93
C SER A 7 -22.34 10.82 -7.98
N VAL A 8 -22.17 11.20 -9.25
CA VAL A 8 -21.78 10.27 -10.33
C VAL A 8 -20.41 9.65 -10.03
N LEU A 9 -19.40 10.46 -9.69
CA LEU A 9 -18.06 9.99 -9.33
C LEU A 9 -18.12 8.96 -8.19
N LEU A 10 -18.78 9.31 -7.08
CA LEU A 10 -18.90 8.44 -5.91
C LEU A 10 -19.65 7.15 -6.23
N THR A 11 -20.73 7.23 -7.00
CA THR A 11 -21.54 6.07 -7.39
C THR A 11 -20.73 5.09 -8.22
N LEU A 12 -19.98 5.58 -9.22
CA LEU A 12 -19.15 4.73 -10.07
C LEU A 12 -17.99 4.08 -9.30
N ILE A 13 -17.37 4.80 -8.36
CA ILE A 13 -16.34 4.23 -7.47
C ILE A 13 -16.95 3.12 -6.59
N LEU A 14 -18.12 3.37 -6.00
CA LEU A 14 -18.79 2.40 -5.13
C LEU A 14 -19.13 1.12 -5.89
N PHE A 15 -19.77 1.22 -7.05
CA PHE A 15 -20.07 0.04 -7.88
C PHE A 15 -18.80 -0.64 -8.41
N GLY A 16 -17.82 0.14 -8.90
CA GLY A 16 -16.57 -0.39 -9.42
C GLY A 16 -15.78 -1.18 -8.37
N SER A 17 -15.77 -0.72 -7.12
CA SER A 17 -15.09 -1.39 -6.01
C SER A 17 -15.69 -2.78 -5.69
N GLN A 18 -16.97 -3.00 -6.01
CA GLN A 18 -17.66 -4.27 -5.78
C GLN A 18 -17.42 -5.29 -6.90
N MET A 19 -17.03 -4.85 -8.10
CA MET A 19 -16.89 -5.70 -9.29
C MET A 19 -15.64 -6.61 -9.29
N LYS A 20 -14.73 -6.46 -8.31
CA LYS A 20 -13.43 -7.16 -8.21
C LYS A 20 -12.55 -6.98 -9.47
N GLY A 21 -11.30 -7.44 -9.39
CA GLY A 21 -10.37 -7.43 -10.53
C GLY A 21 -10.20 -6.03 -11.15
N VAL A 22 -10.47 -5.90 -12.45
CA VAL A 22 -10.32 -4.64 -13.22
C VAL A 22 -11.55 -3.72 -13.17
N GLY A 23 -12.63 -4.14 -12.48
CA GLY A 23 -13.94 -3.47 -12.55
C GLY A 23 -13.90 -2.00 -12.14
N LEU A 24 -13.11 -1.65 -11.14
CA LEU A 24 -12.94 -0.26 -10.71
C LEU A 24 -12.33 0.63 -11.82
N GLY A 25 -11.37 0.09 -12.58
CA GLY A 25 -10.80 0.79 -13.74
C GLY A 25 -11.81 0.99 -14.87
N LEU A 26 -12.63 -0.03 -15.16
CA LEU A 26 -13.67 0.06 -16.18
C LEU A 26 -14.74 1.11 -15.82
N MET A 27 -15.17 1.14 -14.56
CA MET A 27 -16.11 2.16 -14.07
C MET A 27 -15.51 3.56 -14.09
N GLY A 28 -14.20 3.70 -13.82
CA GLY A 28 -13.48 4.95 -14.03
C GLY A 28 -13.52 5.41 -15.49
N ALA A 29 -13.23 4.53 -16.44
CA ALA A 29 -13.31 4.87 -17.87
C ALA A 29 -14.73 5.29 -18.30
N LEU A 30 -15.77 4.59 -17.82
CA LEU A 30 -17.16 4.99 -18.01
C LEU A 30 -17.45 6.38 -17.42
N GLY A 31 -16.93 6.66 -16.23
CA GLY A 31 -17.10 7.98 -15.61
C GLY A 31 -16.44 9.10 -16.38
N THR A 32 -15.23 8.88 -16.92
CA THR A 32 -14.58 9.85 -17.82
C THR A 32 -15.45 10.11 -19.06
N LEU A 33 -16.04 9.07 -19.67
CA LEU A 33 -16.97 9.21 -20.79
C LEU A 33 -18.21 10.04 -20.40
N ILE A 34 -18.82 9.75 -19.25
CA ILE A 34 -19.98 10.50 -18.75
C ILE A 34 -19.61 11.97 -18.48
N PHE A 35 -18.43 12.25 -17.91
CA PHE A 35 -17.99 13.62 -17.67
C PHE A 35 -17.72 14.40 -18.95
N VAL A 36 -16.99 13.81 -19.90
CA VAL A 36 -16.64 14.49 -21.14
C VAL A 36 -17.87 14.67 -22.03
N TYR A 37 -18.65 13.62 -22.27
CA TYR A 37 -19.74 13.65 -23.26
C TYR A 37 -21.11 13.95 -22.64
N GLY A 38 -21.35 13.59 -21.38
CA GLY A 38 -22.61 13.85 -20.69
C GLY A 38 -22.66 15.23 -20.03
N PHE A 39 -21.57 15.64 -19.38
CA PHE A 39 -21.48 16.92 -18.68
C PHE A 39 -20.67 17.98 -19.44
N ASN A 40 -20.11 17.67 -20.61
CA ASN A 40 -19.27 18.57 -21.41
C ASN A 40 -18.05 19.12 -20.65
N LEU A 41 -17.45 18.29 -19.79
CA LEU A 41 -16.24 18.67 -19.05
C LEU A 41 -14.99 18.52 -19.94
N PRO A 42 -13.98 19.40 -19.80
CA PRO A 42 -12.69 19.20 -20.44
C PRO A 42 -12.06 17.92 -19.90
N ILE A 43 -11.51 17.11 -20.81
CA ILE A 43 -10.90 15.84 -20.44
C ILE A 43 -9.65 16.06 -19.59
N GLY A 44 -9.54 15.32 -18.49
CA GLY A 44 -8.36 15.31 -17.64
C GLY A 44 -7.19 14.54 -18.25
N LYS A 45 -6.08 14.47 -17.51
CA LYS A 45 -4.87 13.76 -17.88
C LYS A 45 -4.88 12.34 -17.32
N ALA A 46 -4.55 11.37 -18.17
CA ALA A 46 -4.31 10.00 -17.74
C ALA A 46 -2.97 9.87 -16.98
N PRO A 47 -2.86 8.99 -15.97
CA PRO A 47 -1.67 8.84 -15.14
C PRO A 47 -0.59 7.96 -15.77
N ILE A 48 -0.12 8.30 -16.98
CA ILE A 48 0.76 7.44 -17.80
C ILE A 48 2.02 7.02 -17.03
N ASP A 49 2.75 7.98 -16.43
CA ASP A 49 3.98 7.69 -15.70
C ASP A 49 3.75 6.69 -14.55
N VAL A 50 2.66 6.85 -13.81
CA VAL A 50 2.33 5.96 -12.69
C VAL A 50 2.01 4.54 -13.21
N MET A 51 1.31 4.44 -14.33
CA MET A 51 1.00 3.15 -14.96
C MET A 51 2.28 2.43 -15.40
N LEU A 52 3.21 3.14 -16.03
CA LEU A 52 4.47 2.58 -16.52
C LEU A 52 5.41 2.18 -15.38
N ILE A 53 5.53 3.01 -14.34
CA ILE A 53 6.27 2.67 -13.12
C ILE A 53 5.75 1.36 -12.52
N ILE A 54 4.44 1.24 -12.32
CA ILE A 54 3.84 0.04 -11.73
C ILE A 54 4.11 -1.17 -12.61
N LEU A 55 3.92 -1.05 -13.93
CA LEU A 55 4.17 -2.16 -14.86
C LEU A 55 5.63 -2.63 -14.80
N CYS A 56 6.59 -1.71 -14.76
CA CYS A 56 8.02 -2.04 -14.68
C CYS A 56 8.41 -2.65 -13.33
N VAL A 57 7.97 -2.07 -12.21
CA VAL A 57 8.21 -2.60 -10.86
C VAL A 57 7.59 -3.99 -10.71
N VAL A 58 6.34 -4.17 -11.14
CA VAL A 58 5.65 -5.46 -11.12
C VAL A 58 6.37 -6.50 -11.98
N THR A 59 6.90 -6.10 -13.13
CA THR A 59 7.72 -6.98 -13.97
C THR A 59 9.00 -7.41 -13.25
N ALA A 60 9.70 -6.48 -12.59
CA ALA A 60 10.88 -6.77 -11.78
C ALA A 60 10.56 -7.72 -10.61
N THR A 61 9.50 -7.44 -9.84
CA THR A 61 9.07 -8.30 -8.72
C THR A 61 8.59 -9.66 -9.22
N SER A 62 7.95 -9.73 -10.38
CA SER A 62 7.51 -10.99 -10.98
C SER A 62 8.69 -11.82 -11.51
N SER A 63 9.76 -11.17 -11.98
CA SER A 63 11.02 -11.86 -12.30
C SER A 63 11.67 -12.48 -11.05
N LEU A 64 11.59 -11.77 -9.91
CA LEU A 64 12.05 -12.24 -8.61
C LEU A 64 11.19 -13.40 -8.09
N GLN A 65 9.88 -13.38 -8.38
CA GLN A 65 8.99 -14.50 -8.08
C GLN A 65 9.35 -15.72 -8.93
N ALA A 66 9.52 -15.53 -10.24
CA ALA A 66 9.82 -16.61 -11.17
C ALA A 66 11.23 -17.23 -10.97
N SER A 67 12.18 -16.49 -10.36
CA SER A 67 13.50 -17.01 -9.97
C SER A 67 13.52 -17.79 -8.65
N GLY A 68 12.38 -17.90 -7.95
CA GLY A 68 12.30 -18.42 -6.57
C GLY A 68 12.95 -17.50 -5.53
N GLY A 69 13.33 -16.28 -5.91
CA GLY A 69 13.87 -15.28 -4.99
C GLY A 69 12.83 -14.83 -3.96
N MET A 70 11.56 -14.80 -4.36
CA MET A 70 10.43 -14.55 -3.45
C MET A 70 10.38 -15.60 -2.34
N ASP A 71 10.45 -16.89 -2.68
CA ASP A 71 10.43 -17.98 -1.68
C ASP A 71 11.62 -17.89 -0.72
N TYR A 72 12.79 -17.46 -1.22
CA TYR A 72 13.94 -17.20 -0.36
C TYR A 72 13.69 -16.02 0.61
N LEU A 73 13.15 -14.89 0.14
CA LEU A 73 12.77 -13.76 1.00
C LEU A 73 11.75 -14.18 2.06
N ILE A 74 10.74 -14.95 1.66
CA ILE A 74 9.72 -15.52 2.55
C ILE A 74 10.38 -16.37 3.66
N SER A 75 11.36 -17.22 3.32
CA SER A 75 12.08 -18.03 4.31
C SER A 75 12.88 -17.19 5.32
N ILE A 76 13.42 -16.05 4.89
CA ILE A 76 14.09 -15.11 5.80
C ILE A 76 13.07 -14.50 6.75
N ALA A 77 11.93 -14.03 6.22
CA ALA A 77 10.85 -13.48 7.03
C ALA A 77 10.34 -14.50 8.04
N GLU A 78 10.12 -15.74 7.62
CA GLU A 78 9.72 -16.85 8.48
C GLU A 78 10.73 -17.06 9.62
N ASN A 79 12.03 -17.11 9.31
CA ASN A 79 13.07 -17.27 10.32
C ASN A 79 13.09 -16.11 11.33
N ILE A 80 12.88 -14.86 10.89
CA ILE A 80 12.82 -13.69 11.77
C ILE A 80 11.59 -13.77 12.68
N ILE A 81 10.42 -14.09 12.12
CA ILE A 81 9.15 -14.20 12.86
C ILE A 81 9.21 -15.35 13.87
N ARG A 82 9.76 -16.51 13.47
CA ARG A 82 9.91 -17.69 14.35
C ARG A 82 10.93 -17.50 15.47
N LYS A 83 11.91 -16.60 15.34
CA LYS A 83 12.88 -16.28 16.40
C LYS A 83 12.26 -15.52 17.58
N ASN A 84 11.28 -14.64 17.31
CA ASN A 84 10.62 -13.80 18.33
C ASN A 84 9.09 -13.97 18.36
N PRO A 85 8.57 -15.21 18.48
CA PRO A 85 7.18 -15.48 18.14
C PRO A 85 6.20 -15.05 19.25
N LYS A 86 6.68 -14.80 20.48
CA LYS A 86 5.90 -14.16 21.56
C LYS A 86 5.58 -12.69 21.27
N HIS A 87 6.40 -12.03 20.44
CA HIS A 87 6.23 -10.62 20.06
C HIS A 87 5.79 -10.48 18.60
N ILE A 88 5.09 -11.49 18.06
CA ILE A 88 4.69 -11.52 16.65
C ILE A 88 3.79 -10.33 16.26
N THR A 89 3.03 -9.75 17.20
CA THR A 89 2.26 -8.52 16.97
C THR A 89 3.13 -7.29 16.65
N PHE A 90 4.43 -7.32 16.98
CA PHE A 90 5.39 -6.27 16.63
C PHE A 90 6.32 -6.71 15.50
N VAL A 91 6.79 -7.95 15.54
CA VAL A 91 7.76 -8.46 14.55
C VAL A 91 7.10 -8.70 13.20
N GLY A 92 5.88 -9.25 13.17
CA GLY A 92 5.09 -9.46 11.95
C GLY A 92 4.87 -8.18 11.12
N PRO A 93 4.32 -7.10 11.70
CA PRO A 93 4.13 -5.85 10.96
C PRO A 93 5.45 -5.20 10.58
N PHE A 94 6.49 -5.24 11.42
CA PHE A 94 7.79 -4.66 11.07
C PHE A 94 8.42 -5.37 9.85
N VAL A 95 8.40 -6.71 9.83
CA VAL A 95 8.88 -7.48 8.68
C VAL A 95 8.05 -7.17 7.43
N THR A 96 6.72 -7.08 7.58
CA THR A 96 5.81 -6.73 6.47
C THR A 96 6.06 -5.32 5.93
N PHE A 97 6.31 -4.36 6.82
CA PHE A 97 6.68 -2.99 6.46
C PHE A 97 7.99 -2.96 5.66
N VAL A 98 9.06 -3.61 6.15
CA VAL A 98 10.35 -3.64 5.44
C VAL A 98 10.22 -4.31 4.07
N PHE A 99 9.46 -5.40 3.96
CA PHE A 99 9.24 -6.06 2.68
C PHE A 99 8.48 -5.18 1.71
N THR A 100 7.48 -4.45 2.20
CA THR A 100 6.72 -3.53 1.35
C THR A 100 7.54 -2.31 0.96
N LEU A 101 8.34 -1.78 1.87
CA LEU A 101 9.29 -0.70 1.61
C LEU A 101 10.22 -1.04 0.44
N LEU A 102 10.75 -2.26 0.43
CA LEU A 102 11.67 -2.76 -0.60
C LEU A 102 10.95 -3.16 -1.89
N ALA A 103 9.75 -3.71 -1.81
CA ALA A 103 8.99 -4.15 -2.98
C ALA A 103 8.22 -3.02 -3.67
N GLY A 104 7.93 -1.93 -2.95
CA GLY A 104 7.11 -0.81 -3.43
C GLY A 104 5.61 -1.14 -3.53
N THR A 105 5.16 -2.32 -3.06
CA THR A 105 3.77 -2.78 -3.15
C THR A 105 3.33 -3.58 -1.93
N ALA A 106 2.12 -3.33 -1.45
CA ALA A 106 1.52 -4.08 -0.33
C ALA A 106 1.15 -5.52 -0.69
N HIS A 107 1.15 -5.89 -1.98
CA HIS A 107 0.84 -7.26 -2.43
C HIS A 107 1.88 -8.30 -1.96
N ILE A 108 3.08 -7.84 -1.60
CA ILE A 108 4.11 -8.67 -0.97
C ILE A 108 3.63 -9.29 0.36
N SER A 109 2.63 -8.69 1.00
CA SER A 109 2.05 -9.22 2.23
C SER A 109 1.38 -10.58 2.04
N TYR A 110 0.90 -10.94 0.84
CA TYR A 110 0.21 -12.22 0.62
C TYR A 110 1.06 -13.44 0.94
N SER A 111 2.38 -13.34 0.79
CA SER A 111 3.27 -14.43 1.16
C SER A 111 3.66 -14.43 2.65
N LEU A 112 3.50 -13.30 3.35
CA LEU A 112 3.83 -13.16 4.76
C LEU A 112 2.64 -13.47 5.67
N LEU A 113 1.43 -13.08 5.26
CA LEU A 113 0.19 -13.31 6.01
C LEU A 113 -0.04 -14.79 6.42
N PRO A 114 0.14 -15.81 5.55
CA PRO A 114 -0.01 -17.19 5.97
C PRO A 114 1.00 -17.60 7.04
N ILE A 115 2.25 -17.14 6.94
CA ILE A 115 3.31 -17.41 7.93
C ILE A 115 2.99 -16.73 9.26
N ILE A 116 2.55 -15.46 9.21
CA ILE A 116 2.15 -14.72 10.40
C ILE A 116 0.98 -15.44 11.08
N SER A 117 -0.04 -15.86 10.33
CA SER A 117 -1.18 -16.63 10.84
C SER A 117 -0.71 -17.95 11.50
N GLU A 118 0.12 -18.73 10.81
CA GLU A 118 0.62 -20.01 11.29
C GLU A 118 1.47 -19.87 12.55
N VAL A 119 2.44 -18.96 12.57
CA VAL A 119 3.32 -18.79 13.74
C VAL A 119 2.53 -18.24 14.93
N SER A 120 1.53 -17.38 14.68
CA SER A 120 0.63 -16.90 15.72
C SER A 120 -0.12 -18.06 16.37
N LEU A 121 -0.73 -18.91 15.54
CA LEU A 121 -1.48 -20.08 15.98
C LEU A 121 -0.59 -21.08 16.74
N LYS A 122 0.62 -21.36 16.24
CA LYS A 122 1.60 -22.24 16.88
C LYS A 122 2.05 -21.75 18.26
N LYS A 123 2.07 -20.44 18.49
CA LYS A 123 2.37 -19.84 19.81
C LYS A 123 1.14 -19.44 20.60
N ARG A 124 -0.06 -19.83 20.14
CA ARG A 124 -1.35 -19.48 20.75
C ARG A 124 -1.54 -17.96 20.92
N VAL A 125 -0.90 -17.18 20.08
CA VAL A 125 -1.19 -15.75 19.93
C VAL A 125 -2.39 -15.64 19.02
N ARG A 126 -3.40 -14.85 19.43
CA ARG A 126 -4.61 -14.57 18.64
C ARG A 126 -4.21 -14.01 17.27
N PRO A 127 -4.44 -14.72 16.13
CA PRO A 127 -3.97 -14.29 14.81
C PRO A 127 -4.48 -12.91 14.37
N GLU A 128 -5.69 -12.52 14.80
CA GLU A 128 -6.25 -11.18 14.58
C GLU A 128 -5.26 -10.06 14.91
N ARG A 129 -4.49 -10.21 16.00
CA ARG A 129 -3.58 -9.16 16.49
C ARG A 129 -2.46 -8.88 15.47
N PRO A 130 -1.57 -9.82 15.13
CA PRO A 130 -0.50 -9.56 14.17
C PRO A 130 -1.00 -9.44 12.73
N LEU A 131 -2.06 -10.13 12.31
CA LEU A 131 -2.57 -10.03 10.93
C LEU A 131 -3.13 -8.63 10.65
N SER A 132 -3.93 -8.08 11.57
CA SER A 132 -4.54 -6.76 11.38
C SER A 132 -3.51 -5.66 11.20
N ILE A 133 -2.53 -5.56 12.11
CA ILE A 133 -1.47 -4.56 12.03
C ILE A 133 -0.49 -4.81 10.88
N SER A 134 -0.26 -6.07 10.47
CA SER A 134 0.66 -6.36 9.35
C SER A 134 0.10 -5.90 8.00
N VAL A 135 -1.22 -6.00 7.80
CA VAL A 135 -1.88 -5.44 6.61
C VAL A 135 -1.72 -3.91 6.58
N VAL A 136 -1.95 -3.24 7.72
CA VAL A 136 -1.74 -1.79 7.85
C VAL A 136 -0.28 -1.43 7.58
N ALA A 137 0.67 -2.21 8.14
CA ALA A 137 2.10 -2.02 7.92
C ALA A 137 2.50 -2.15 6.45
N ALA A 138 1.84 -3.03 5.69
CA ALA A 138 2.04 -3.12 4.25
C ALA A 138 1.64 -1.82 3.55
N HIS A 139 0.45 -1.27 3.84
CA HIS A 139 0.00 -0.02 3.24
C HIS A 139 0.94 1.14 3.56
N PHE A 140 1.27 1.33 4.84
CA PHE A 140 2.19 2.39 5.28
C PHE A 140 3.62 2.21 4.76
N GLY A 141 4.04 0.98 4.46
CA GLY A 141 5.28 0.69 3.76
C GLY A 141 5.34 1.28 2.35
N ILE A 142 4.20 1.44 1.66
CA ILE A 142 4.13 2.08 0.35
C ILE A 142 4.52 3.54 0.47
N THR A 143 3.90 4.29 1.40
CA THR A 143 4.17 5.73 1.54
C THR A 143 5.54 6.04 2.10
N ALA A 144 6.14 5.11 2.85
CA ALA A 144 7.52 5.23 3.32
C ALA A 144 8.55 4.74 2.30
N SER A 145 8.14 4.19 1.17
CA SER A 145 9.03 3.61 0.17
C SER A 145 9.52 4.65 -0.84
N PRO A 146 10.83 4.72 -1.15
CA PRO A 146 11.38 5.59 -2.20
C PRO A 146 10.96 5.19 -3.61
N ILE A 147 10.57 3.93 -3.81
CA ILE A 147 10.31 3.36 -5.14
C ILE A 147 8.82 3.20 -5.44
N SER A 148 7.95 3.51 -4.47
CA SER A 148 6.52 3.34 -4.66
C SER A 148 5.94 4.41 -5.57
N ALA A 149 4.91 4.02 -6.32
CA ALA A 149 4.13 4.94 -7.15
C ALA A 149 3.56 6.12 -6.35
N ALA A 150 3.23 5.93 -5.07
CA ALA A 150 2.70 7.00 -4.22
C ALA A 150 3.76 8.05 -3.90
N SER A 151 4.98 7.64 -3.55
CA SER A 151 6.06 8.57 -3.20
C SER A 151 6.57 9.31 -4.43
N VAL A 152 6.65 8.63 -5.57
CA VAL A 152 6.96 9.29 -6.86
C VAL A 152 5.84 10.24 -7.25
N GLY A 153 4.59 9.85 -7.05
CA GLY A 153 3.45 10.72 -7.26
C GLY A 153 3.54 11.99 -6.43
N MET A 154 3.89 11.84 -5.15
CA MET A 154 4.01 12.95 -4.20
C MET A 154 5.14 13.89 -4.60
N LEU A 155 6.30 13.34 -4.94
CA LEU A 155 7.43 14.12 -5.47
C LEU A 155 7.05 14.87 -6.75
N GLY A 156 6.28 14.23 -7.63
CA GLY A 156 5.76 14.85 -8.85
C GLY A 156 4.91 16.08 -8.53
N GLU A 157 4.02 16.00 -7.54
CA GLU A 157 3.19 17.14 -7.13
C GLU A 157 4.01 18.25 -6.47
N LEU A 158 4.95 17.91 -5.60
CA LEU A 158 5.86 18.89 -4.97
C LEU A 158 6.66 19.68 -6.02
N ASN A 159 7.11 19.04 -7.10
CA ASN A 159 7.83 19.70 -8.19
C ASN A 159 6.97 20.67 -9.02
N THR A 160 5.63 20.62 -8.91
CA THR A 160 4.75 21.59 -9.57
C THR A 160 4.69 22.93 -8.83
N ILE A 161 5.14 22.97 -7.58
CA ILE A 161 5.11 24.16 -6.73
C ILE A 161 6.29 25.07 -7.09
N GLN A 162 6.00 26.29 -7.53
CA GLN A 162 7.05 27.27 -7.86
C GLN A 162 7.90 27.59 -6.63
N GLY A 163 9.23 27.54 -6.78
CA GLY A 163 10.18 27.82 -5.70
C GLY A 163 10.32 26.72 -4.65
N ASN A 164 9.66 25.56 -4.82
CA ASN A 164 9.84 24.43 -3.91
C ASN A 164 11.26 23.84 -4.04
N THR A 165 11.90 23.66 -2.89
CA THR A 165 13.23 23.03 -2.76
C THR A 165 13.15 21.61 -2.19
N LEU A 166 11.98 21.19 -1.68
CA LEU A 166 11.81 19.90 -1.03
C LEU A 166 11.75 18.77 -2.06
N GLY A 167 12.55 17.72 -1.84
CA GLY A 167 12.67 16.55 -2.68
C GLY A 167 12.28 15.24 -1.99
N LEU A 168 12.67 14.12 -2.59
CA LEU A 168 12.33 12.78 -2.08
C LEU A 168 12.91 12.53 -0.68
N ILE A 169 14.11 13.05 -0.41
CA ILE A 169 14.77 12.89 0.89
C ILE A 169 13.94 13.54 1.99
N ASP A 170 13.42 14.75 1.74
CA ASP A 170 12.60 15.50 2.69
C ASP A 170 11.27 14.79 2.99
N VAL A 171 10.67 14.19 1.96
CA VAL A 171 9.49 13.34 2.12
C VAL A 171 9.83 12.15 3.03
N LEU A 172 10.91 11.42 2.72
CA LEU A 172 11.24 10.19 3.44
C LEU A 172 11.79 10.45 4.85
N SER A 173 12.54 11.53 5.06
CA SER A 173 13.09 11.91 6.37
C SER A 173 12.00 12.21 7.39
N VAL A 174 10.82 12.64 6.92
CA VAL A 174 9.63 12.82 7.76
C VAL A 174 8.78 11.55 7.81
N VAL A 175 8.39 11.01 6.65
CA VAL A 175 7.36 9.97 6.55
C VAL A 175 7.84 8.62 7.04
N PHE A 176 9.09 8.24 6.77
CA PHE A 176 9.64 6.96 7.20
C PHE A 176 9.67 6.82 8.73
N PRO A 177 10.31 7.73 9.50
CA PRO A 177 10.28 7.64 10.96
C PRO A 177 8.89 7.84 11.55
N ALA A 178 8.06 8.75 11.01
CA ALA A 178 6.67 8.92 11.45
C ALA A 178 5.86 7.63 11.29
N THR A 179 6.10 6.88 10.22
CA THR A 179 5.45 5.60 9.96
C THR A 179 5.87 4.56 11.00
N LEU A 180 7.16 4.45 11.34
CA LEU A 180 7.62 3.53 12.36
C LEU A 180 6.99 3.82 13.73
N ILE A 181 6.85 5.10 14.10
CA ILE A 181 6.16 5.51 15.33
C ILE A 181 4.70 5.09 15.29
N GLY A 182 3.97 5.40 14.20
CA GLY A 182 2.56 5.01 14.08
C GLY A 182 2.34 3.50 14.05
N LEU A 183 3.23 2.73 13.44
CA LEU A 183 3.17 1.26 13.46
C LEU A 183 3.43 0.69 14.85
N PHE A 184 4.33 1.30 15.63
CA PHE A 184 4.55 0.91 17.01
C PHE A 184 3.29 1.10 17.87
N PHE A 185 2.64 2.26 17.79
CA PHE A 185 1.39 2.52 18.52
C PHE A 185 0.20 1.70 17.99
N GLY A 186 0.11 1.49 16.67
CA GLY A 186 -0.86 0.59 16.08
C GLY A 186 -0.69 -0.85 16.57
N ALA A 187 0.55 -1.33 16.67
CA ALA A 187 0.87 -2.65 17.22
C ALA A 187 0.55 -2.76 18.72
N LEU A 188 0.79 -1.71 19.51
CA LEU A 188 0.40 -1.66 20.93
C LEU A 188 -1.12 -1.85 21.11
N VAL A 189 -1.92 -1.17 20.29
CA VAL A 189 -3.38 -1.31 20.34
C VAL A 189 -3.82 -2.67 19.78
N ALA A 190 -3.23 -3.11 18.67
CA ALA A 190 -3.48 -4.43 18.08
C ALA A 190 -3.18 -5.56 19.07
N ASN A 191 -2.16 -5.42 19.92
CA ASN A 191 -1.77 -6.43 20.90
C ASN A 191 -2.83 -6.69 21.98
N ASN A 192 -3.77 -5.76 22.16
CA ASN A 192 -4.87 -5.86 23.10
C ASN A 192 -6.22 -6.16 22.41
N LEU A 193 -6.22 -6.46 21.10
CA LEU A 193 -7.45 -6.82 20.40
C LEU A 193 -7.96 -8.20 20.83
N GLY A 194 -9.24 -8.23 21.18
CA GLY A 194 -9.96 -9.46 21.50
C GLY A 194 -9.44 -10.19 22.74
N LYS A 195 -10.12 -11.28 23.08
CA LYS A 195 -9.69 -12.19 24.15
C LYS A 195 -8.45 -12.97 23.70
N GLU A 196 -7.67 -13.41 24.69
CA GLU A 196 -6.63 -14.43 24.46
C GLU A 196 -7.20 -15.61 23.68
N LEU A 197 -6.40 -16.19 22.78
CA LEU A 197 -6.87 -17.20 21.83
C LEU A 197 -7.53 -18.39 22.54
N ASP A 198 -6.89 -18.88 23.62
CA ASP A 198 -7.38 -19.99 24.44
C ASP A 198 -8.70 -19.69 25.20
N LYS A 199 -9.14 -18.43 25.19
CA LYS A 199 -10.40 -17.96 25.80
C LYS A 199 -11.40 -17.46 24.75
N ASP A 200 -11.07 -17.55 23.47
CA ASP A 200 -11.95 -17.10 22.40
C ASP A 200 -13.02 -18.16 22.11
N PRO A 201 -14.32 -17.82 22.19
CA PRO A 201 -15.40 -18.80 22.04
C PRO A 201 -15.45 -19.41 20.64
N ILE A 202 -15.12 -18.64 19.59
CA ILE A 202 -15.13 -19.13 18.20
C ILE A 202 -14.01 -20.13 18.00
N PHE A 203 -12.84 -19.84 18.56
CA PHE A 203 -11.71 -20.77 18.52
C PHE A 203 -11.99 -22.05 19.32
N LEU A 204 -12.53 -21.92 20.54
CA LEU A 204 -12.89 -23.06 21.38
C LEU A 204 -13.98 -23.94 20.73
N GLU A 205 -14.91 -23.34 20.00
CA GLU A 205 -15.91 -24.08 19.22
C GLU A 205 -15.27 -24.83 18.05
N LYS A 206 -14.40 -24.19 17.27
CA LYS A 206 -13.65 -24.85 16.20
C LYS A 206 -12.75 -25.98 16.70
N LEU A 207 -12.18 -25.86 17.89
CA LEU A 207 -11.36 -26.92 18.49
C LEU A 207 -12.13 -28.22 18.76
N LYS A 208 -13.47 -28.17 18.84
CA LYS A 208 -14.31 -29.36 18.98
C LYS A 208 -14.40 -30.17 17.68
N ASP A 209 -14.14 -29.55 16.53
CA ASP A 209 -14.07 -30.25 15.25
C ASP A 209 -12.76 -31.07 15.18
N PRO A 210 -12.85 -32.42 15.09
CA PRO A 210 -11.67 -33.28 15.02
C PRO A 210 -10.83 -33.02 13.78
N VAL A 211 -11.41 -32.56 12.66
CA VAL A 211 -10.66 -32.21 11.44
C VAL A 211 -9.76 -31.01 11.71
N PHE A 212 -10.32 -29.94 12.28
CA PHE A 212 -9.55 -28.75 12.65
C PHE A 212 -8.50 -29.06 13.71
N SER A 213 -8.87 -29.79 14.76
CA SER A 213 -7.96 -30.19 15.85
C SER A 213 -6.78 -31.03 15.35
N ASN A 214 -7.01 -31.95 14.41
CA ASN A 214 -5.94 -32.73 13.80
C ASN A 214 -5.05 -31.89 12.87
N SER A 215 -5.64 -30.96 12.10
CA SER A 215 -4.87 -30.02 11.26
C SER A 215 -3.91 -29.15 12.08
N LEU A 216 -4.27 -28.82 13.33
CA LEU A 216 -3.38 -28.10 14.27
C LEU A 216 -2.20 -28.96 14.74
N LYS A 217 -2.40 -30.27 14.90
CA LYS A 217 -1.33 -31.19 15.29
C LYS A 217 -0.33 -31.40 14.15
N GLU A 218 -0.80 -31.52 12.91
CA GLU A 218 0.07 -31.64 11.72
C GLU A 218 0.93 -30.38 11.49
N LEU A 219 0.40 -29.19 11.80
CA LEU A 219 1.16 -27.92 11.78
C LEU A 219 2.34 -27.89 12.76
N HIS A 220 2.38 -28.76 13.77
CA HIS A 220 3.52 -28.88 14.67
C HIS A 220 4.68 -29.68 14.07
N GLU A 221 4.42 -30.59 13.12
CA GLU A 221 5.40 -31.58 12.64
C GLU A 221 6.11 -31.18 11.34
N ASN A 222 5.48 -30.37 10.48
CA ASN A 222 6.07 -29.93 9.22
C ASN A 222 6.71 -28.53 9.30
N SER A 223 7.97 -28.47 9.73
CA SER A 223 8.85 -27.34 9.36
C SER A 223 9.84 -27.82 8.30
N SER A 224 9.47 -27.69 7.02
CA SER A 224 10.35 -28.05 5.91
C SER A 224 11.56 -27.13 5.87
N LYS A 225 12.76 -27.69 6.01
CA LYS A 225 14.00 -27.02 5.64
C LYS A 225 14.05 -26.93 4.12
N HIS A 226 13.58 -25.82 3.55
CA HIS A 226 13.76 -25.56 2.12
C HIS A 226 15.22 -25.26 1.81
N SER A 227 15.84 -26.06 0.93
CA SER A 227 17.13 -25.72 0.33
C SER A 227 16.89 -24.80 -0.87
N PHE A 228 17.31 -23.54 -0.76
CA PHE A 228 17.19 -22.58 -1.85
C PHE A 228 18.41 -22.65 -2.76
N SER A 229 18.16 -22.61 -4.07
CA SER A 229 19.23 -22.52 -5.07
C SER A 229 20.07 -21.24 -4.86
N LYS A 230 21.34 -21.27 -5.29
CA LYS A 230 22.19 -20.07 -5.26
C LYS A 230 21.60 -18.94 -6.12
N THR A 231 20.95 -19.27 -7.24
CA THR A 231 20.34 -18.32 -8.17
C THR A 231 19.15 -17.58 -7.54
N SER A 232 18.33 -18.26 -6.75
CA SER A 232 17.24 -17.61 -5.99
C SER A 232 17.79 -16.54 -5.04
N LYS A 233 18.91 -16.81 -4.34
CA LYS A 233 19.58 -15.83 -3.48
C LYS A 233 20.16 -14.65 -4.27
N TYR A 234 20.80 -14.93 -5.42
CA TYR A 234 21.34 -13.86 -6.27
C TYR A 234 20.25 -12.97 -6.84
N SER A 235 19.10 -13.51 -7.22
CA SER A 235 17.98 -12.70 -7.73
C SER A 235 17.46 -11.68 -6.71
N VAL A 236 17.49 -12.04 -5.42
CA VAL A 236 17.18 -11.09 -4.34
C VAL A 236 18.21 -9.97 -4.28
N TRP A 237 19.50 -10.29 -4.35
CA TRP A 237 20.56 -9.27 -4.34
C TRP A 237 20.48 -8.32 -5.54
N VAL A 238 20.15 -8.83 -6.73
CA VAL A 238 19.92 -8.02 -7.93
C VAL A 238 18.74 -7.07 -7.70
N PHE A 239 17.63 -7.58 -7.15
CA PHE A 239 16.48 -6.76 -6.83
C PHE A 239 16.82 -5.66 -5.82
N LEU A 240 17.48 -6.01 -4.70
CA LEU A 240 17.92 -5.05 -3.68
C LEU A 240 18.88 -4.01 -4.24
N LEU A 241 19.81 -4.40 -5.12
CA LEU A 241 20.69 -3.46 -5.81
C LEU A 241 19.90 -2.46 -6.65
N GLY A 242 18.87 -2.92 -7.37
CA GLY A 242 17.95 -2.05 -8.10
C GLY A 242 17.26 -1.02 -7.20
N VAL A 243 16.76 -1.45 -6.03
CA VAL A 243 16.16 -0.55 -5.04
C VAL A 243 17.17 0.49 -4.57
N VAL A 244 18.40 0.07 -4.24
CA VAL A 244 19.48 0.97 -3.83
C VAL A 244 19.81 1.98 -4.92
N LEU A 245 19.89 1.56 -6.18
CA LEU A 245 20.15 2.47 -7.31
C LEU A 245 19.04 3.52 -7.47
N ILE A 246 17.77 3.13 -7.32
CA ILE A 246 16.65 4.08 -7.36
C ILE A 246 16.75 5.10 -6.22
N VAL A 247 17.06 4.63 -5.00
CA VAL A 247 17.28 5.53 -3.87
C VAL A 247 18.39 6.51 -4.18
N LEU A 248 19.54 6.04 -4.68
CA LEU A 248 20.66 6.90 -5.06
C LEU A 248 20.27 7.93 -6.12
N PHE A 249 19.45 7.57 -7.11
CA PHE A 249 18.99 8.50 -8.15
C PHE A 249 17.98 9.52 -7.61
N GLY A 250 17.16 9.13 -6.63
CA GLY A 250 16.26 10.03 -5.93
C GLY A 250 17.00 10.98 -4.98
N VAL A 251 18.06 10.51 -4.34
CA VAL A 251 18.90 11.27 -3.41
C VAL A 251 19.83 12.25 -4.14
N PHE A 252 20.38 11.85 -5.28
CA PHE A 252 21.34 12.64 -6.05
C PHE A 252 20.79 12.95 -7.45
N PRO A 253 19.95 14.00 -7.60
CA PRO A 253 19.39 14.39 -8.89
C PRO A 253 20.43 14.66 -9.99
N SER A 254 21.67 14.98 -9.62
CA SER A 254 22.78 15.20 -10.56
C SER A 254 23.23 13.93 -11.29
N ILE A 255 22.92 12.74 -10.77
CA ILE A 255 23.34 11.46 -11.35
C ILE A 255 22.35 11.00 -12.44
N LYS A 256 21.07 11.36 -12.31
CA LYS A 256 20.04 10.99 -13.29
C LYS A 256 20.11 11.89 -14.53
N LYS A 257 19.98 11.26 -15.71
CA LYS A 257 19.90 11.96 -17.01
C LYS A 257 18.46 12.12 -17.52
N THR A 258 17.51 11.54 -16.80
CA THR A 258 16.09 11.42 -17.17
C THR A 258 15.21 11.83 -15.99
N SER A 259 13.89 11.81 -16.18
CA SER A 259 12.95 11.98 -15.07
C SER A 259 13.08 10.84 -14.04
N MET A 260 12.53 11.06 -12.84
CA MET A 260 12.51 10.03 -11.81
C MET A 260 11.71 8.80 -12.25
N ALA A 261 10.59 9.01 -12.95
CA ALA A 261 9.74 7.94 -13.47
C ALA A 261 10.53 7.05 -14.46
N GLU A 262 11.13 7.65 -15.49
CA GLU A 262 11.93 6.94 -16.49
C GLU A 262 13.13 6.22 -15.86
N SER A 263 13.76 6.83 -14.84
CA SER A 263 14.86 6.20 -14.10
C SER A 263 14.40 4.91 -13.40
N ILE A 264 13.25 4.93 -12.73
CA ILE A 264 12.68 3.75 -12.06
C ILE A 264 12.32 2.68 -13.07
N GLU A 265 11.65 3.06 -14.16
CA GLU A 265 11.26 2.16 -15.24
C GLU A 265 12.47 1.42 -15.82
N LEU A 266 13.50 2.16 -16.22
CA LEU A 266 14.72 1.59 -16.80
C LEU A 266 15.45 0.67 -15.80
N ILE A 267 15.62 1.11 -14.56
CA ILE A 267 16.31 0.30 -13.54
C ILE A 267 15.54 -0.99 -13.28
N MET A 268 14.22 -0.93 -13.13
CA MET A 268 13.40 -2.10 -12.83
C MET A 268 13.32 -3.08 -14.01
N LEU A 269 13.25 -2.60 -15.24
CA LEU A 269 13.34 -3.46 -16.42
C LEU A 269 14.71 -4.13 -16.53
N CYS A 270 15.80 -3.41 -16.23
CA CYS A 270 17.14 -3.98 -16.15
C CYS A 270 17.27 -5.04 -15.05
N VAL A 271 16.70 -4.80 -13.86
CA VAL A 271 16.61 -5.80 -12.77
C VAL A 271 15.89 -7.06 -13.25
N ALA A 272 14.76 -6.91 -13.94
CA ALA A 272 14.01 -8.02 -14.49
C ALA A 272 14.85 -8.83 -15.48
N LEU A 273 15.54 -8.15 -16.40
CA LEU A 273 16.41 -8.75 -17.41
C LEU A 273 17.59 -9.51 -16.78
N VAL A 274 18.25 -8.91 -15.79
CA VAL A 274 19.38 -9.54 -15.08
C VAL A 274 18.91 -10.79 -14.33
N ASN A 275 17.73 -10.76 -13.70
CA ASN A 275 17.14 -11.94 -13.06
C ASN A 275 16.84 -13.05 -14.07
N VAL A 276 16.34 -12.71 -15.25
CA VAL A 276 16.13 -13.67 -16.35
C VAL A 276 17.44 -14.39 -16.70
N PHE A 277 18.55 -13.66 -16.83
CA PHE A 277 19.84 -14.27 -17.16
C PHE A 277 20.44 -15.08 -16.02
N ILE A 278 20.48 -14.54 -14.79
CA ILE A 278 21.13 -15.20 -13.65
C ILE A 278 20.38 -16.45 -13.21
N ALA A 279 19.05 -16.37 -13.12
CA ALA A 279 18.22 -17.48 -12.68
C ALA A 279 17.68 -18.33 -13.83
N LYS A 280 18.05 -18.01 -15.08
CA LYS A 280 17.58 -18.69 -16.30
C LYS A 280 16.04 -18.80 -16.34
N VAL A 281 15.36 -17.75 -15.88
CA VAL A 281 13.90 -17.70 -15.82
C VAL A 281 13.34 -17.71 -17.25
N ASN A 282 12.32 -18.52 -17.50
CA ASN A 282 11.55 -18.41 -18.74
C ASN A 282 10.73 -17.11 -18.70
N PRO A 283 10.94 -16.15 -19.62
CA PRO A 283 10.22 -14.86 -19.59
C PRO A 283 8.70 -15.00 -19.58
N VAL A 284 8.14 -16.09 -20.13
CA VAL A 284 6.70 -16.37 -20.10
C VAL A 284 6.18 -16.55 -18.67
N GLN A 285 6.99 -17.08 -17.75
CA GLN A 285 6.61 -17.25 -16.35
C GLN A 285 6.44 -15.91 -15.63
N ILE A 286 7.12 -14.85 -16.08
CA ILE A 286 7.01 -13.51 -15.49
C ILE A 286 5.58 -12.99 -15.68
N SER A 287 5.03 -13.04 -16.89
CA SER A 287 3.68 -12.54 -17.17
C SER A 287 2.56 -13.45 -16.66
N GLN A 288 2.86 -14.75 -16.49
CA GLN A 288 1.92 -15.73 -15.93
C GLN A 288 1.88 -15.72 -14.38
N GLY A 289 2.90 -15.13 -13.75
CA GLY A 289 3.03 -15.02 -12.29
C GLY A 289 1.88 -14.26 -11.65
N SER A 290 1.59 -14.60 -10.38
CA SER A 290 0.49 -13.98 -9.64
C SER A 290 0.73 -12.47 -9.43
N ILE A 291 1.98 -12.06 -9.17
CA ILE A 291 2.34 -10.66 -8.96
C ILE A 291 2.07 -9.84 -10.22
N PHE A 292 2.46 -10.36 -11.40
CA PHE A 292 2.20 -9.69 -12.67
C PHE A 292 0.71 -9.51 -12.92
N LYS A 293 -0.08 -10.58 -12.79
CA LYS A 293 -1.53 -10.53 -12.96
C LYS A 293 -2.19 -9.49 -12.03
N THR A 294 -1.86 -9.50 -10.74
CA THR A 294 -2.41 -8.52 -9.79
C THR A 294 -1.94 -7.10 -10.07
N GLY A 295 -0.68 -6.94 -10.49
CA GLY A 295 -0.12 -5.64 -10.83
C GLY A 295 -0.73 -5.04 -12.10
N SER A 296 -0.92 -5.84 -13.17
CA SER A 296 -1.62 -5.40 -14.38
C SER A 296 -3.07 -5.00 -14.11
N GLN A 297 -3.75 -5.71 -13.19
CA GLN A 297 -5.08 -5.29 -12.74
C GLN A 297 -5.04 -3.93 -12.03
N ALA A 298 -4.05 -3.72 -11.14
CA ALA A 298 -3.86 -2.43 -10.47
C ALA A 298 -3.57 -1.28 -11.45
N VAL A 299 -2.79 -1.52 -12.50
CA VAL A 299 -2.55 -0.53 -13.58
C VAL A 299 -3.85 -0.10 -14.23
N LEU A 300 -4.72 -1.04 -14.63
CA LEU A 300 -6.01 -0.73 -15.24
C LEU A 300 -6.94 0.03 -14.28
N CYS A 301 -6.96 -0.35 -12.99
CA CYS A 301 -7.72 0.34 -11.97
C CYS A 301 -7.27 1.81 -11.82
N ILE A 302 -5.96 2.05 -11.71
CA ILE A 302 -5.40 3.41 -11.60
C ILE A 302 -5.69 4.22 -12.85
N PHE A 303 -5.54 3.63 -14.04
CA PHE A 303 -5.80 4.32 -15.30
C PHE A 303 -7.20 4.92 -15.33
N GLY A 304 -8.24 4.11 -15.11
CA GLY A 304 -9.61 4.58 -15.17
C GLY A 304 -9.96 5.56 -14.05
N VAL A 305 -9.62 5.23 -12.81
CA VAL A 305 -10.01 6.03 -11.64
C VAL A 305 -9.34 7.38 -11.62
N VAL A 306 -8.03 7.45 -11.85
CA VAL A 306 -7.31 8.72 -11.82
C VAL A 306 -7.74 9.59 -12.99
N TRP A 307 -7.95 9.02 -14.19
CA TRP A 307 -8.38 9.81 -15.33
C TRP A 307 -9.78 10.42 -15.13
N MET A 308 -10.71 9.67 -14.56
CA MET A 308 -12.02 10.17 -14.15
C MET A 308 -11.90 11.25 -13.07
N SER A 309 -11.07 11.02 -12.07
CA SER A 309 -10.90 11.92 -10.93
C SER A 309 -10.25 13.24 -11.36
N ASP A 310 -9.22 13.19 -12.21
CA ASP A 310 -8.57 14.38 -12.76
C ASP A 310 -9.52 15.19 -13.65
N THR A 311 -10.34 14.52 -14.47
CA THR A 311 -11.38 15.17 -15.28
C THR A 311 -12.38 15.93 -14.39
N PHE A 312 -12.86 15.30 -13.31
CA PHE A 312 -13.78 15.93 -12.37
C PHE A 312 -13.14 17.10 -11.60
N VAL A 313 -11.95 16.88 -11.02
CA VAL A 313 -11.26 17.87 -10.18
C VAL A 313 -10.82 19.08 -10.99
N SER A 314 -10.24 18.87 -12.18
CA SER A 314 -9.78 19.95 -13.05
C SER A 314 -10.94 20.83 -13.51
N ALA A 315 -12.09 20.23 -13.84
CA ALA A 315 -13.28 20.97 -14.25
C ALA A 315 -13.97 21.75 -13.11
N ASN A 316 -13.83 21.29 -11.87
CA ASN A 316 -14.50 21.87 -10.70
C ASN A 316 -13.55 22.65 -9.78
N GLN A 317 -12.35 22.95 -10.26
CA GLN A 317 -11.28 23.56 -9.47
C GLN A 317 -11.72 24.82 -8.73
N THR A 318 -12.37 25.77 -9.41
CA THR A 318 -12.78 27.06 -8.84
C THR A 318 -13.70 26.87 -7.63
N PHE A 319 -14.73 26.03 -7.77
CA PHE A 319 -15.67 25.73 -6.70
C PHE A 319 -14.99 25.07 -5.50
N LEU A 320 -14.09 24.11 -5.76
CA LEU A 320 -13.31 23.43 -4.72
C LEU A 320 -12.42 24.41 -3.95
N THR A 321 -11.74 25.31 -4.66
CA THR A 321 -10.87 26.31 -4.02
C THR A 321 -11.67 27.33 -3.22
N GLU A 322 -12.75 27.90 -3.77
CA GLU A 322 -13.53 28.94 -3.09
C GLU A 322 -14.27 28.42 -1.85
N SER A 323 -14.84 27.22 -1.92
CA SER A 323 -15.63 26.64 -0.82
C SER A 323 -14.77 26.21 0.37
N LEU A 324 -13.49 25.90 0.14
CA LEU A 324 -12.59 25.33 1.15
C LEU A 324 -11.50 26.30 1.63
N HIS A 325 -11.28 27.41 0.91
CA HIS A 325 -10.17 28.35 1.18
C HIS A 325 -10.17 28.86 2.64
N VAL A 326 -11.33 29.27 3.17
CA VAL A 326 -11.42 29.89 4.51
C VAL A 326 -11.06 28.90 5.62
N ALA A 327 -11.52 27.65 5.52
CA ALA A 327 -11.22 26.63 6.52
C ALA A 327 -9.76 26.16 6.44
N ILE A 328 -9.24 25.97 5.23
CA ILE A 328 -7.91 25.40 4.99
C ILE A 328 -6.81 26.43 5.22
N ALA A 329 -7.03 27.71 4.92
CA ALA A 329 -6.08 28.78 5.23
C ALA A 329 -5.81 28.90 6.73
N ASN A 330 -6.84 28.70 7.57
CA ASN A 330 -6.71 28.80 9.03
C ASN A 330 -6.29 27.47 9.67
N TYR A 331 -6.68 26.34 9.10
CA TYR A 331 -6.43 25.01 9.65
C TYR A 331 -5.98 24.01 8.56
N PRO A 332 -4.74 24.12 8.05
CA PRO A 332 -4.27 23.29 6.94
C PRO A 332 -4.35 21.78 7.20
N TRP A 333 -4.18 21.36 8.46
CA TRP A 333 -4.25 19.96 8.88
C TRP A 333 -5.62 19.30 8.61
N LEU A 334 -6.70 20.07 8.50
CA LEU A 334 -8.03 19.56 8.12
C LEU A 334 -8.02 18.90 6.74
N PHE A 335 -7.07 19.28 5.88
CA PHE A 335 -6.88 18.66 4.58
C PHE A 335 -6.51 17.17 4.68
N SER A 336 -5.95 16.72 5.81
CA SER A 336 -5.72 15.29 6.08
C SER A 336 -7.01 14.48 6.01
N PHE A 337 -8.14 15.04 6.48
CA PHE A 337 -9.43 14.35 6.38
C PHE A 337 -9.89 14.24 4.93
N ALA A 338 -9.72 15.29 4.13
CA ALA A 338 -10.06 15.25 2.71
C ALA A 338 -9.25 14.16 1.98
N ILE A 339 -7.95 14.08 2.26
CA ILE A 339 -7.07 13.01 1.74
C ILE A 339 -7.56 11.64 2.22
N PHE A 340 -7.83 11.46 3.51
CA PHE A 340 -8.24 10.18 4.09
C PHE A 340 -9.58 9.68 3.56
N PHE A 341 -10.57 10.57 3.43
CA PHE A 341 -11.87 10.23 2.84
C PHE A 341 -11.74 9.87 1.36
N ALA A 342 -10.94 10.62 0.60
CA ALA A 342 -10.68 10.28 -0.80
C ALA A 342 -9.96 8.93 -0.92
N ALA A 343 -8.93 8.68 -0.11
CA ALA A 343 -8.20 7.41 -0.09
C ALA A 343 -9.11 6.21 0.19
N THR A 344 -10.05 6.36 1.14
CA THR A 344 -11.03 5.32 1.48
C THR A 344 -11.84 4.88 0.27
N LEU A 345 -12.12 5.80 -0.65
CA LEU A 345 -12.92 5.56 -1.85
C LEU A 345 -12.07 5.08 -3.03
N LEU A 346 -10.88 5.66 -3.20
CA LEU A 346 -10.02 5.40 -4.36
C LEU A 346 -9.26 4.08 -4.27
N PHE A 347 -9.09 3.51 -3.07
CA PHE A 347 -8.36 2.26 -2.84
C PHE A 347 -6.97 2.23 -3.49
N SER A 348 -6.27 3.37 -3.49
CA SER A 348 -4.93 3.51 -4.04
C SER A 348 -4.27 4.76 -3.52
N GLN A 349 -3.12 4.58 -2.85
CA GLN A 349 -2.31 5.68 -2.32
C GLN A 349 -1.85 6.59 -3.47
N ALA A 350 -1.34 6.02 -4.55
CA ALA A 350 -0.84 6.78 -5.69
C ALA A 350 -1.97 7.54 -6.42
N ALA A 351 -3.13 6.89 -6.61
CA ALA A 351 -4.28 7.56 -7.20
C ALA A 351 -4.77 8.71 -6.32
N THR A 352 -4.79 8.52 -4.99
CA THR A 352 -5.19 9.55 -4.04
C THR A 352 -4.24 10.74 -4.08
N VAL A 353 -2.93 10.49 -4.08
CA VAL A 353 -1.93 11.55 -4.23
C VAL A 353 -2.21 12.38 -5.47
N LYS A 354 -2.35 11.72 -6.64
CA LYS A 354 -2.58 12.40 -7.91
C LYS A 354 -3.92 13.12 -7.99
N ALA A 355 -4.96 12.58 -7.37
CA ALA A 355 -6.28 13.21 -7.39
C ALA A 355 -6.40 14.39 -6.42
N ILE A 356 -5.75 14.32 -5.26
CA ILE A 356 -6.04 15.22 -4.12
C ILE A 356 -4.91 16.21 -3.83
N MET A 357 -3.63 15.82 -3.89
CA MET A 357 -2.54 16.74 -3.56
C MET A 357 -2.49 18.02 -4.42
N PRO A 358 -2.81 18.00 -5.74
CA PRO A 358 -2.90 19.23 -6.53
C PRO A 358 -3.89 20.25 -5.95
N LEU A 359 -4.98 19.77 -5.34
CA LEU A 359 -5.96 20.64 -4.69
C LEU A 359 -5.33 21.34 -3.47
N GLY A 360 -4.59 20.60 -2.64
CA GLY A 360 -3.89 21.18 -1.48
C GLY A 360 -2.87 22.25 -1.88
N ILE A 361 -2.12 22.01 -2.97
CA ILE A 361 -1.19 22.98 -3.55
C ILE A 361 -1.92 24.26 -3.98
N LYS A 362 -3.03 24.12 -4.71
CA LYS A 362 -3.84 25.24 -5.19
C LYS A 362 -4.50 26.03 -4.06
N LEU A 363 -4.76 25.39 -2.93
CA LEU A 363 -5.26 26.02 -1.70
C LEU A 363 -4.16 26.75 -0.91
N GLY A 364 -2.92 26.75 -1.41
CA GLY A 364 -1.78 27.42 -0.76
C GLY A 364 -1.21 26.67 0.45
N ILE A 365 -1.50 25.38 0.59
CA ILE A 365 -0.92 24.57 1.67
C ILE A 365 0.59 24.43 1.43
N LEU A 366 1.37 24.74 2.47
CA LEU A 366 2.83 24.67 2.40
C LEU A 366 3.32 23.24 2.06
N PRO A 367 4.39 23.10 1.26
CA PRO A 367 4.97 21.80 0.90
C PRO A 367 5.23 20.88 2.10
N ALA A 368 5.82 21.41 3.17
CA ALA A 368 6.10 20.67 4.41
C ALA A 368 4.83 20.14 5.09
N SER A 369 3.74 20.91 5.07
CA SER A 369 2.43 20.46 5.58
C SER A 369 1.82 19.37 4.68
N LEU A 370 1.95 19.47 3.36
CA LEU A 370 1.50 18.40 2.45
C LEU A 370 2.26 17.09 2.70
N ILE A 371 3.58 17.15 2.93
CA ILE A 371 4.40 16.00 3.32
C ILE A 371 3.91 15.40 4.65
N SER A 372 3.60 16.25 5.63
CA SER A 372 3.09 15.82 6.94
C SER A 372 1.74 15.11 6.85
N MET A 373 0.89 15.52 5.90
CA MET A 373 -0.43 14.93 5.67
C MET A 373 -0.42 13.76 4.69
N TYR A 374 0.66 13.55 3.95
CA TYR A 374 0.80 12.46 2.98
C TYR A 374 0.43 11.08 3.53
N PRO A 375 0.79 10.69 4.77
CA PRO A 375 0.37 9.40 5.34
C PRO A 375 -1.15 9.18 5.40
N ALA A 376 -1.97 10.23 5.32
CA ALA A 376 -3.42 10.13 5.26
C ALA A 376 -3.94 9.37 4.01
N VAL A 377 -3.11 9.20 2.97
CA VAL A 377 -3.48 8.39 1.81
C VAL A 377 -3.61 6.90 2.14
N ASN A 378 -3.12 6.46 3.32
CA ASN A 378 -3.22 5.07 3.77
C ASN A 378 -4.58 4.79 4.43
N ALA A 379 -5.68 4.94 3.70
CA ALA A 379 -7.03 4.67 4.19
C ALA A 379 -7.67 3.39 3.61
N ASP A 380 -6.90 2.60 2.85
CA ASP A 380 -7.36 1.36 2.20
C ASP A 380 -7.90 0.30 3.17
N PHE A 381 -7.61 0.43 4.48
CA PHE A 381 -8.12 -0.46 5.51
C PHE A 381 -9.56 -0.13 5.95
N VAL A 382 -10.10 1.05 5.63
CA VAL A 382 -11.37 1.53 6.19
C VAL A 382 -12.56 0.73 5.67
N ILE A 383 -12.57 0.40 4.38
CA ILE A 383 -13.57 -0.50 3.81
C ILE A 383 -12.90 -1.88 3.67
N PRO A 384 -13.42 -2.92 4.33
CA PRO A 384 -12.77 -4.23 4.39
C PRO A 384 -12.96 -5.07 3.12
N SER A 385 -12.98 -4.42 1.95
CA SER A 385 -13.01 -5.04 0.62
C SER A 385 -11.63 -5.09 -0.04
N TYR A 386 -10.64 -4.35 0.49
CA TYR A 386 -9.32 -4.31 -0.12
C TYR A 386 -8.65 -5.69 -0.09
N PRO A 387 -8.01 -6.14 -1.20
CA PRO A 387 -7.54 -7.52 -1.32
C PRO A 387 -6.61 -8.03 -0.21
N THR A 388 -5.73 -7.19 0.34
CA THR A 388 -4.85 -7.57 1.47
C THR A 388 -5.61 -7.84 2.77
N LEU A 389 -6.70 -7.11 3.03
CA LEU A 389 -7.58 -7.34 4.18
C LEU A 389 -8.32 -8.67 4.03
N VAL A 390 -8.88 -8.92 2.85
CA VAL A 390 -9.60 -10.18 2.53
C VAL A 390 -8.66 -11.37 2.63
N ALA A 391 -7.44 -11.25 2.11
CA ALA A 391 -6.43 -12.30 2.22
C ALA A 391 -6.10 -12.61 3.69
N ALA A 392 -5.89 -11.59 4.53
CA ALA A 392 -5.61 -11.78 5.95
C ALA A 392 -6.76 -12.50 6.68
N ILE A 393 -8.01 -12.17 6.38
CA ILE A 393 -9.18 -12.90 6.91
C ILE A 393 -9.14 -14.37 6.48
N ASN A 394 -8.88 -14.63 5.19
CA ASN A 394 -8.87 -16.00 4.66
C ASN A 394 -7.72 -16.85 5.20
N PHE A 395 -6.56 -16.25 5.48
CA PHE A 395 -5.43 -16.96 6.06
C PHE A 395 -5.60 -17.25 7.56
N ASP A 396 -6.50 -16.55 8.25
CA ASP A 396 -6.81 -16.84 9.64
C ASP A 396 -7.75 -18.06 9.78
N LYS A 397 -7.16 -19.23 10.00
CA LYS A 397 -7.90 -20.47 10.24
C LYS A 397 -8.74 -20.45 11.52
N THR A 398 -8.41 -19.60 12.50
CA THR A 398 -9.13 -19.50 13.78
C THR A 398 -10.44 -18.75 13.65
N GLY A 399 -10.60 -17.88 12.64
CA GLY A 399 -11.77 -17.01 12.50
C GLY A 399 -11.81 -15.83 13.47
N THR A 400 -10.68 -15.52 14.12
CA THR A 400 -10.55 -14.34 14.99
C THR A 400 -10.50 -13.05 14.17
N THR A 401 -9.85 -13.09 13.00
CA THR A 401 -9.76 -12.00 12.02
C THR A 401 -11.00 -12.01 11.15
N LYS A 402 -11.81 -10.94 11.22
CA LYS A 402 -13.11 -10.94 10.55
C LYS A 402 -13.67 -9.54 10.34
N ILE A 403 -14.71 -9.51 9.50
CA ILE A 403 -15.70 -8.44 9.49
C ILE A 403 -16.78 -8.84 10.50
N GLY A 404 -17.08 -7.94 11.42
CA GLY A 404 -18.10 -8.09 12.44
C GLY A 404 -19.50 -7.82 11.91
N LYS A 405 -20.39 -7.35 12.79
CA LYS A 405 -21.81 -7.11 12.47
C LYS A 405 -22.02 -5.94 11.49
N TYR A 406 -21.13 -4.96 11.50
CA TYR A 406 -21.23 -3.74 10.69
C TYR A 406 -20.06 -3.65 9.72
N LEU A 407 -20.24 -2.96 8.59
CA LEU A 407 -19.21 -2.84 7.55
C LEU A 407 -17.88 -2.30 8.09
N LEU A 408 -17.92 -1.26 8.91
CA LEU A 408 -16.74 -0.61 9.50
C LEU A 408 -16.28 -1.28 10.82
N ASN A 409 -16.99 -2.30 11.28
CA ASN A 409 -16.63 -3.08 12.46
C ASN A 409 -15.80 -4.28 12.00
N HIS A 410 -14.49 -4.12 11.85
CA HIS A 410 -13.60 -5.20 11.45
C HIS A 410 -12.23 -5.06 12.12
N SER A 411 -11.46 -6.15 12.09
CA SER A 411 -10.17 -6.29 12.80
C SER A 411 -9.13 -5.21 12.47
N PHE A 412 -9.14 -4.68 11.24
CA PHE A 412 -8.16 -3.69 10.76
C PHE A 412 -8.46 -2.23 11.16
N MET A 413 -9.70 -1.91 11.57
CA MET A 413 -10.14 -0.52 11.71
C MET A 413 -9.36 0.21 12.80
N LEU A 414 -9.34 -0.36 14.00
CA LEU A 414 -8.70 0.29 15.15
C LEU A 414 -7.17 0.39 14.98
N PRO A 415 -6.43 -0.67 14.60
CA PRO A 415 -4.99 -0.56 14.32
C PRO A 415 -4.70 0.45 13.20
N GLY A 416 -5.49 0.45 12.13
CA GLY A 416 -5.31 1.36 11.00
C GLY A 416 -5.51 2.83 11.38
N LEU A 417 -6.60 3.15 12.10
CA LEU A 417 -6.87 4.52 12.55
C LEU A 417 -5.78 5.03 13.50
N VAL A 418 -5.37 4.21 14.47
CA VAL A 418 -4.30 4.57 15.42
C VAL A 418 -3.00 4.82 14.68
N THR A 419 -2.59 3.92 13.77
CA THR A 419 -1.39 4.12 12.97
C THR A 419 -1.48 5.40 12.14
N THR A 420 -2.61 5.64 11.47
CA THR A 420 -2.79 6.83 10.64
C THR A 420 -2.68 8.12 11.44
N ILE A 421 -3.43 8.23 12.53
CA ILE A 421 -3.45 9.44 13.38
C ILE A 421 -2.06 9.70 13.95
N VAL A 422 -1.43 8.67 14.54
CA VAL A 422 -0.12 8.81 15.17
C VAL A 422 0.95 9.12 14.13
N THR A 423 0.91 8.52 12.93
CA THR A 423 1.87 8.83 11.87
C THR A 423 1.70 10.26 11.38
N ILE A 424 0.48 10.76 11.14
CA ILE A 424 0.28 12.15 10.70
C ILE A 424 0.76 13.14 11.79
N LEU A 425 0.41 12.91 13.06
CA LEU A 425 0.88 13.76 14.17
C LEU A 425 2.41 13.75 14.29
N SER A 426 3.03 12.57 14.18
CA SER A 426 4.48 12.44 14.21
C SER A 426 5.12 13.13 13.00
N ALA A 427 4.50 13.06 11.83
CA ALA A 427 4.99 13.70 10.62
C ALA A 427 4.93 15.22 10.72
N PHE A 428 3.87 15.82 11.28
CA PHE A 428 3.83 17.24 11.58
C PHE A 428 4.94 17.66 12.57
N LEU A 429 5.13 16.89 13.64
CA LEU A 429 6.17 17.16 14.63
C LEU A 429 7.57 17.11 13.99
N LEU A 430 7.87 16.04 13.26
CA LEU A 430 9.16 15.84 12.59
C LEU A 430 9.40 16.89 11.51
N SER A 431 8.37 17.20 10.71
CA SER A 431 8.45 18.24 9.71
C SER A 431 8.81 19.58 10.33
N SER A 432 8.25 19.95 11.49
CA SER A 432 8.57 21.24 12.14
C SER A 432 10.01 21.37 12.64
N ILE A 433 10.73 20.24 12.73
CA ILE A 433 12.12 20.17 13.20
C ILE A 433 13.10 20.05 12.02
N ILE A 434 12.69 19.33 10.96
CA ILE A 434 13.56 18.92 9.86
C ILE A 434 13.43 19.85 8.65
N LEU A 435 12.22 20.33 8.35
CA LEU A 435 11.84 21.08 7.14
C LEU A 435 11.45 22.52 7.49
#